data_AF-A0A8T5QV45-F1
#
_entry.id   AF-A0A8T5QV45-F1
#
_cell.length_a   1.000
_cell.length_b   1.000
_cell.length_c   1.000
_cell.angle_alpha   90.00
_cell.angle_beta   90.00
_cell.angle_gamma   90.00
#
_symmetry.space_group_name_H-M   'P 1'
#
loop_
_entity.id
_entity.type
_entity.pdbx_description
1 polymer ?
#
loop_
_entity_poly.entity_id
_entity_poly.type
_entity_poly.pdbx_seq_one_letter_code
_entity_poly.pdbx_strand_id
1 'polypeptide(L)'
;MYPHSHFLATFFLAEIFVRLGYISHRLALICAVIAVLIDLDHFIEYIIIYRRASLRQAWNACVTNKLYGRTAIHRVFGVVMFALVTLIISIFSLQWAIVIGLGYYSHLFMDLLYNLWEKRTERTIKIKMFGYIIHTRRLEILIDLGLLVGLYLIVYM
;
A
#
# COMPACT_ATOMS: atom_id res chain seq x y z
N MET A 1 -5.57 -0.56 -4.83
CA MET A 1 -4.73 -0.19 -6.00
C MET A 1 -4.54 1.31 -6.18
N TYR A 2 -4.02 1.98 -5.14
CA TYR A 2 -3.40 3.30 -5.28
C TYR A 2 -1.91 3.16 -4.99
N PRO A 3 -1.12 2.58 -5.92
CA PRO A 3 0.24 2.16 -5.64
C PRO A 3 1.16 3.33 -5.28
N HIS A 4 0.86 4.54 -5.78
CA HIS A 4 1.61 5.75 -5.42
C HIS A 4 1.43 6.12 -3.95
N SER A 5 0.19 6.09 -3.45
CA SER A 5 -0.12 6.45 -2.07
C SER A 5 0.40 5.40 -1.09
N HIS A 6 0.30 4.11 -1.43
CA HIS A 6 0.97 3.04 -0.67
C HIS A 6 2.47 3.25 -0.64
N PHE A 7 3.11 3.51 -1.79
CA PHE A 7 4.54 3.77 -1.84
C PHE A 7 4.94 4.96 -0.95
N LEU A 8 4.27 6.10 -1.09
CA LEU A 8 4.59 7.32 -0.35
C LEU A 8 4.39 7.14 1.15
N ALA A 9 3.27 6.55 1.57
CA ALA A 9 2.99 6.34 2.99
C ALA A 9 3.97 5.36 3.63
N THR A 10 4.26 4.24 2.96
CA THR A 10 5.24 3.27 3.44
C THR A 10 6.64 3.88 3.47
N PHE A 11 7.03 4.63 2.44
CA PHE A 11 8.34 5.27 2.40
C PHE A 11 8.51 6.28 3.51
N PHE A 12 7.50 7.13 3.75
CA PHE A 12 7.47 8.08 4.86
C PHE A 12 7.65 7.39 6.21
N LEU A 13 6.89 6.32 6.49
CA LEU A 13 7.03 5.56 7.73
C LEU A 13 8.40 4.91 7.83
N ALA A 14 8.93 4.35 6.74
CA ALA A 14 10.25 3.73 6.75
C ALA A 14 11.38 4.74 7.01
N GLU A 15 11.28 5.96 6.47
CA GLU A 15 12.24 7.04 6.73
C GLU A 15 12.24 7.51 8.20
N ILE A 16 11.11 7.43 8.90
CA ILE A 16 11.09 7.60 10.38
C ILE A 16 11.99 6.54 11.03
N PHE A 17 11.91 5.29 10.61
CA PHE A 17 12.75 4.21 11.14
C PHE A 17 14.23 4.36 10.75
N VAL A 18 14.52 5.02 9.62
CA VAL A 18 15.90 5.42 9.29
C VAL A 18 16.43 6.43 10.29
N ARG A 19 15.65 7.48 10.61
CA ARG A 19 16.04 8.49 11.61
C ARG A 19 16.23 7.92 13.02
N LEU A 20 15.49 6.87 13.36
CA LEU A 20 15.65 6.15 14.62
C LEU A 20 16.84 5.18 14.62
N GLY A 21 17.55 5.02 13.49
CA GLY A 21 18.73 4.16 13.37
C GLY A 21 18.44 2.67 13.19
N TYR A 22 17.19 2.28 12.92
CA TYR A 22 16.82 0.87 12.77
C TYR A 22 17.15 0.31 11.39
N ILE A 23 16.97 1.09 10.32
CA ILE A 23 17.20 0.68 8.93
C ILE A 23 17.92 1.78 8.14
N SER A 24 18.46 1.45 6.97
CA SER A 24 19.09 2.44 6.07
C SER A 24 18.10 3.00 5.06
N HIS A 25 18.39 4.15 4.44
CA HIS A 25 17.60 4.71 3.33
C HIS A 25 17.39 3.71 2.18
N ARG A 26 18.40 2.86 1.90
CA ARG A 26 18.26 1.80 0.90
C ARG A 26 17.18 0.79 1.28
N LEU A 27 17.14 0.38 2.55
CA LEU A 27 16.09 -0.51 3.06
C LEU A 27 14.73 0.17 3.14
N ALA A 28 14.67 1.48 3.41
CA ALA A 28 13.42 2.25 3.37
C ALA A 28 12.82 2.30 1.96
N LEU A 29 13.65 2.51 0.93
CA LEU A 29 13.20 2.44 -0.46
C LEU A 29 12.70 1.04 -0.82
N ILE A 30 13.43 -0.01 -0.41
CA ILE A 30 13.00 -1.41 -0.62
C ILE A 30 11.65 -1.68 0.09
N CYS A 31 11.47 -1.18 1.31
CA CYS A 31 10.21 -1.28 2.05
C CYS A 31 9.03 -0.68 1.27
N ALA A 32 9.21 0.51 0.70
CA ALA A 32 8.18 1.17 -0.11
C ALA A 32 7.84 0.38 -1.39
N VAL A 33 8.85 -0.18 -2.06
CA VAL A 33 8.64 -1.07 -3.22
C VAL A 33 7.88 -2.34 -2.81
N ILE A 34 8.23 -2.94 -1.67
CA ILE A 34 7.53 -4.13 -1.16
C ILE A 34 6.04 -3.83 -0.92
N ALA A 35 5.68 -2.68 -0.33
CA ALA A 35 4.27 -2.33 -0.15
C ALA A 35 3.49 -2.26 -1.48
N VAL A 36 4.10 -1.73 -2.55
CA VAL A 36 3.50 -1.73 -3.88
C VAL A 36 3.37 -3.13 -4.46
N LEU A 37 4.36 -4.01 -4.21
CA LEU A 37 4.29 -5.40 -4.65
C LEU A 37 3.21 -6.18 -3.91
N ILE A 38 2.94 -5.85 -2.64
CA ILE A 38 1.87 -6.46 -1.86
C ILE A 38 0.49 -6.12 -2.45
N ASP A 39 0.30 -4.90 -2.96
CA ASP A 39 -0.93 -4.45 -3.67
C ASP A 39 -1.19 -5.22 -4.99
N LEU A 40 -0.24 -6.04 -5.46
CA LEU A 40 -0.48 -7.00 -6.55
C LEU A 40 -1.43 -8.14 -6.12
N ASP A 41 -1.71 -8.30 -4.84
CA ASP A 41 -2.72 -9.22 -4.33
C ASP A 41 -4.09 -9.03 -4.99
N HIS A 42 -4.49 -7.78 -5.28
CA HIS A 42 -5.72 -7.44 -5.99
C HIS A 42 -5.70 -7.91 -7.45
N PHE A 43 -4.54 -7.85 -8.10
CA PHE A 43 -4.37 -8.37 -9.46
C PHE A 43 -4.46 -9.90 -9.47
N ILE A 44 -3.84 -10.56 -8.49
CA ILE A 44 -3.90 -12.00 -8.31
C ILE A 44 -5.35 -12.44 -8.04
N GLU A 45 -6.07 -11.75 -7.15
CA GLU A 45 -7.48 -12.03 -6.86
C GLU A 45 -8.36 -11.85 -8.11
N TYR A 46 -8.12 -10.80 -8.92
CA TYR A 46 -8.78 -10.64 -10.21
C TYR A 46 -8.56 -11.84 -11.13
N ILE A 47 -7.32 -12.34 -11.27
CA ILE A 47 -7.02 -13.51 -12.11
C ILE A 47 -7.75 -14.75 -11.58
N ILE A 48 -7.79 -14.96 -10.26
CA ILE A 48 -8.45 -16.11 -9.65
C ILE A 48 -9.96 -16.10 -9.93
N ILE A 49 -10.61 -14.95 -9.74
CA ILE A 49 -12.07 -14.81 -9.91
C ILE A 49 -12.47 -14.83 -11.38
N TYR A 50 -11.81 -14.02 -12.22
CA TYR A 50 -12.23 -13.78 -13.60
C TYR A 50 -11.50 -14.65 -14.64
N ARG A 51 -10.49 -15.42 -14.22
CA ARG A 51 -9.67 -16.29 -15.08
C ARG A 51 -9.07 -15.56 -16.28
N ARG A 52 -8.71 -14.28 -16.09
CA ARG A 52 -8.17 -13.39 -17.13
C ARG A 52 -6.93 -12.67 -16.60
N ALA A 53 -5.84 -12.70 -17.36
CA ALA A 53 -4.62 -11.97 -17.05
C ALA A 53 -4.56 -10.64 -17.80
N SER A 54 -5.36 -9.66 -17.37
CA SER A 54 -5.35 -8.31 -17.96
C SER A 54 -5.23 -7.25 -16.88
N LEU A 55 -4.05 -6.63 -16.78
CA LEU A 55 -3.76 -5.58 -15.80
C LEU A 55 -4.76 -4.42 -15.90
N ARG A 56 -5.10 -4.00 -17.11
CA ARG A 56 -6.09 -2.94 -17.36
C ARG A 56 -7.48 -3.31 -16.83
N GLN A 57 -7.94 -4.54 -17.05
CA GLN A 57 -9.25 -4.96 -16.57
C GLN A 57 -9.26 -5.13 -15.05
N ALA A 58 -8.18 -5.67 -14.48
CA ALA A 58 -8.01 -5.81 -13.03
C ALA A 58 -8.00 -4.45 -12.33
N TRP A 59 -7.19 -3.51 -12.83
CA TRP A 59 -7.14 -2.13 -12.35
C TRP A 59 -8.52 -1.50 -12.36
N ASN A 60 -9.20 -1.52 -13.51
CA ASN A 60 -10.53 -0.94 -13.65
C ASN A 60 -11.54 -1.62 -12.72
N ALA A 61 -11.47 -2.94 -12.54
CA ALA A 61 -12.36 -3.66 -11.65
C ALA A 61 -12.14 -3.31 -10.17
N CYS A 62 -10.89 -3.12 -9.74
CA CYS A 62 -10.55 -2.68 -8.39
C CYS A 62 -11.02 -1.25 -8.14
N VAL A 63 -10.69 -0.32 -9.05
CA VAL A 63 -10.99 1.11 -8.91
C VAL A 63 -12.49 1.43 -9.04
N THR A 64 -13.24 0.59 -9.77
CA THR A 64 -14.70 0.72 -9.91
C THR A 64 -15.48 -0.11 -8.89
N ASN A 65 -14.82 -0.64 -7.86
CA ASN A 65 -15.50 -1.34 -6.77
C ASN A 65 -16.24 -2.62 -7.25
N LYS A 66 -15.83 -3.20 -8.39
CA LYS A 66 -16.33 -4.49 -8.88
C LYS A 66 -15.58 -5.67 -8.24
N LEU A 67 -14.34 -5.44 -7.83
CA LEU A 67 -13.58 -6.29 -6.91
C LEU A 67 -13.69 -5.69 -5.50
N TYR A 68 -14.89 -5.76 -4.93
CA TYR A 68 -15.07 -5.47 -3.51
C TYR A 68 -14.79 -6.75 -2.74
N GLY A 69 -13.53 -6.93 -2.32
CA GLY A 69 -13.10 -8.13 -1.62
C GLY A 69 -11.85 -7.84 -0.82
N ARG A 70 -11.86 -8.19 0.47
CA ARG A 70 -10.61 -8.36 1.22
C ARG A 70 -9.95 -9.62 0.66
N THR A 71 -8.88 -9.44 -0.10
CA THR A 71 -7.99 -10.52 -0.53
C THR A 71 -7.57 -11.37 0.67
N ALA A 72 -7.01 -12.56 0.45
CA ALA A 72 -6.61 -13.45 1.53
C ALA A 72 -5.71 -12.75 2.58
N ILE A 73 -4.86 -11.82 2.13
CA ILE A 73 -3.94 -11.08 2.98
C ILE A 73 -4.63 -10.03 3.87
N HIS A 74 -5.85 -9.60 3.54
CA HIS A 74 -6.63 -8.64 4.33
C HIS A 74 -7.52 -9.31 5.39
N ARG A 75 -7.57 -10.63 5.43
CA ARG A 75 -8.34 -11.40 6.42
C ARG A 75 -7.52 -11.63 7.67
N VAL A 76 -8.17 -11.83 8.82
CA VAL A 76 -7.53 -12.09 10.12
C VAL A 76 -6.48 -13.20 10.01
N PHE A 77 -6.81 -14.28 9.30
CA PHE A 77 -5.87 -15.38 9.03
C PHE A 77 -4.61 -14.91 8.30
N GLY A 78 -4.74 -14.11 7.24
CA GLY A 78 -3.60 -13.53 6.50
C GLY A 78 -2.74 -12.63 7.38
N VAL A 79 -3.38 -11.77 8.19
CA VAL A 79 -2.70 -10.88 9.15
C VAL A 79 -1.89 -11.66 10.17
N VAL A 80 -2.48 -12.71 10.76
CA VAL A 80 -1.80 -13.57 11.74
C VAL A 80 -0.65 -14.34 11.10
N MET A 81 -0.87 -14.91 9.91
CA MET A 81 0.19 -15.61 9.17
C MET A 81 1.37 -14.69 8.88
N PHE A 82 1.10 -13.45 8.43
CA PHE A 82 2.16 -12.49 8.13
C PHE A 82 2.89 -12.03 9.40
N ALA A 83 2.17 -11.87 10.51
CA ALA A 83 2.78 -11.57 11.82
C ALA A 83 3.75 -12.67 12.25
N LEU A 84 3.37 -13.95 12.11
CA LEU A 84 4.22 -15.09 12.44
C LEU A 84 5.46 -15.15 11.54
N VAL A 85 5.30 -14.95 10.23
CA VAL A 85 6.43 -14.89 9.29
C VAL A 85 7.38 -13.76 9.67
N THR A 86 6.85 -12.57 9.94
CA THR A 86 7.67 -11.41 10.36
C THR A 86 8.39 -11.67 11.68
N LEU A 87 7.74 -12.33 12.64
CA LEU A 87 8.34 -12.74 13.91
C LEU A 87 9.49 -13.73 13.68
N ILE A 88 9.31 -14.74 12.82
CA ILE A 88 10.39 -15.69 12.48
C ILE A 88 11.56 -14.95 11.83
N ILE A 89 11.30 -14.05 10.88
CA ILE A 89 12.34 -13.24 10.23
C ILE A 89 13.10 -12.39 11.26
N SER A 90 12.41 -11.88 12.28
CA SER A 90 13.04 -11.03 13.32
C SER A 90 14.12 -11.75 14.11
N ILE A 91 14.07 -13.08 14.21
CA ILE A 91 15.10 -13.91 14.85
C ILE A 91 16.41 -13.87 14.06
N PHE A 92 16.33 -13.76 12.73
CA PHE A 92 17.50 -13.75 11.85
C PHE A 92 17.96 -12.34 11.48
N SER A 93 17.03 -11.40 11.29
CA SER A 93 17.33 -10.02 10.97
C SER A 93 16.17 -9.10 11.36
N LEU A 94 16.39 -8.30 12.40
CA LEU A 94 15.46 -7.26 12.82
C LEU A 94 15.19 -6.25 11.70
N GLN A 95 16.22 -5.88 10.93
CA GLN A 95 16.08 -4.93 9.82
C GLN A 95 15.11 -5.43 8.75
N TRP A 96 15.25 -6.70 8.33
CA TRP A 96 14.34 -7.29 7.34
C TRP A 96 12.93 -7.52 7.90
N ALA A 97 12.81 -7.85 9.18
CA ALA A 97 11.50 -7.94 9.83
C ALA A 97 10.79 -6.59 9.85
N ILE A 98 11.51 -5.50 10.11
CA ILE A 98 10.97 -4.13 10.03
C ILE A 98 10.55 -3.81 8.60
N VAL A 99 11.41 -4.07 7.60
CA VAL A 99 11.11 -3.80 6.18
C VAL A 99 9.86 -4.54 5.71
N ILE A 100 9.77 -5.83 6.00
CA ILE A 100 8.65 -6.68 5.56
C ILE A 100 7.38 -6.33 6.34
N GLY A 101 7.51 -6.18 7.66
CA GLY A 101 6.40 -5.80 8.54
C GLY A 101 5.84 -4.43 8.18
N LEU A 102 6.68 -3.39 8.06
CA LEU A 102 6.23 -2.06 7.66
C LEU A 102 5.59 -2.08 6.28
N GLY A 103 6.21 -2.74 5.29
CA GLY A 103 5.64 -2.83 3.94
C GLY A 103 4.22 -3.40 3.94
N TYR A 104 3.99 -4.49 4.68
CA TYR A 104 2.69 -5.12 4.78
C TYR A 104 1.68 -4.34 5.62
N TYR A 105 2.03 -3.94 6.83
CA TYR A 105 1.09 -3.28 7.74
C TYR A 105 0.75 -1.87 7.28
N SER A 106 1.69 -1.15 6.65
CA SER A 106 1.37 0.15 6.04
C SER A 106 0.42 -0.01 4.85
N HIS A 107 0.58 -1.04 4.02
CA HIS A 107 -0.38 -1.35 2.96
C HIS A 107 -1.79 -1.58 3.53
N LEU A 108 -1.93 -2.47 4.52
CA LEU A 108 -3.22 -2.73 5.18
C LEU A 108 -3.81 -1.48 5.84
N PHE A 109 -2.96 -0.68 6.49
CA PHE A 109 -3.38 0.56 7.14
C PHE A 109 -3.95 1.55 6.13
N MET A 110 -3.27 1.74 5.01
CA MET A 110 -3.74 2.62 3.94
C MET A 110 -5.06 2.13 3.36
N ASP A 111 -5.22 0.83 3.10
CA ASP A 111 -6.48 0.27 2.63
C ASP A 111 -7.62 0.42 3.64
N LEU A 112 -7.35 0.24 4.93
CA LEU A 112 -8.33 0.53 5.99
C LEU A 112 -8.73 2.00 6.00
N LEU A 113 -7.75 2.89 5.93
CA LEU A 113 -7.93 4.34 5.96
C LEU A 113 -8.77 4.81 4.76
N TYR A 114 -8.46 4.32 3.56
CA TYR A 114 -9.24 4.59 2.34
C TYR A 114 -10.67 4.08 2.44
N ASN A 115 -10.87 2.86 2.96
CA ASN A 115 -12.21 2.29 3.15
C ASN A 115 -13.05 3.10 4.16
N LEU A 116 -12.44 3.60 5.23
CA LEU A 116 -13.12 4.42 6.24
C LEU A 116 -13.55 5.78 5.66
N TRP A 117 -12.69 6.38 4.84
CA TRP A 117 -12.99 7.64 4.17
C TRP A 117 -13.91 7.48 2.97
N GLU A 118 -13.91 6.31 2.32
CA GLU A 118 -14.78 6.01 1.20
C GLU A 118 -16.24 6.25 1.56
N LYS A 119 -16.63 5.79 2.75
CA LYS A 119 -17.98 5.92 3.28
C LYS A 119 -18.39 7.35 3.65
N ARG A 120 -17.44 8.30 3.72
CA ARG A 120 -17.70 9.66 4.26
C ARG A 120 -17.64 10.77 3.21
N THR A 121 -17.19 10.53 1.98
CA THR A 121 -16.91 11.64 1.04
C THR A 121 -17.32 11.30 -0.40
N GLU A 122 -18.22 12.09 -0.97
CA GLU A 122 -18.77 11.90 -2.33
C GLU A 122 -17.96 12.58 -3.45
N ARG A 123 -17.00 13.44 -3.10
CA ARG A 123 -16.25 14.24 -4.09
C ARG A 123 -15.10 13.47 -4.69
N THR A 124 -15.37 12.77 -5.78
CA THR A 124 -14.36 12.01 -6.52
C THR A 124 -14.04 12.62 -7.88
N ILE A 125 -12.80 12.49 -8.30
CA ILE A 125 -12.30 12.90 -9.62
C ILE A 125 -12.12 11.60 -10.41
N LYS A 126 -12.83 11.48 -11.53
CA LYS A 126 -12.71 10.33 -12.44
C LYS A 126 -12.06 10.78 -13.74
N ILE A 127 -10.92 10.21 -14.06
CA ILE A 127 -10.16 10.49 -15.28
C ILE A 127 -9.97 9.16 -16.01
N LYS A 128 -10.18 9.14 -17.32
CA LYS A 128 -9.92 7.95 -18.14
C LYS A 128 -8.75 8.25 -19.06
N MET A 129 -7.67 7.48 -18.93
CA MET A 129 -6.45 7.63 -19.74
C MET A 129 -6.00 6.26 -20.26
N PHE A 130 -5.75 6.14 -21.56
CA PHE A 130 -5.28 4.89 -22.20
C PHE A 130 -6.11 3.63 -21.86
N GLY A 131 -7.41 3.81 -21.57
CA GLY A 131 -8.31 2.72 -21.16
C GLY A 131 -8.26 2.34 -19.67
N TYR A 132 -7.42 3.00 -18.87
CA TYR A 132 -7.41 2.94 -17.41
C TYR A 132 -8.35 3.99 -16.84
N ILE A 133 -9.13 3.59 -15.83
CA ILE A 133 -9.96 4.48 -15.03
C ILE A 133 -9.15 4.84 -13.79
N ILE A 134 -8.82 6.12 -13.67
CA ILE A 134 -8.23 6.69 -12.46
C ILE A 134 -9.38 7.34 -11.70
N HIS A 135 -9.59 6.88 -10.48
CA HIS A 135 -10.53 7.46 -9.55
C HIS A 135 -9.66 8.00 -8.42
N THR A 136 -9.64 9.30 -8.16
CA THR A 136 -8.89 9.81 -7.02
C THR A 136 -9.73 10.79 -6.24
N ARG A 137 -9.48 10.89 -4.94
CA ARG A 137 -10.20 11.79 -4.04
C ARG A 137 -9.34 13.01 -3.76
N ARG A 138 -9.96 14.17 -3.62
CA ARG A 138 -9.20 15.39 -3.22
C ARG A 138 -8.45 15.19 -1.90
N LEU A 139 -9.04 14.45 -0.96
CA LEU A 139 -8.40 14.14 0.32
C LEU A 139 -7.13 13.28 0.14
N GLU A 140 -7.15 12.32 -0.78
CA GLU A 140 -5.99 11.48 -1.08
C GLU A 140 -4.85 12.32 -1.64
N ILE A 141 -5.14 13.21 -2.60
CA ILE A 141 -4.15 14.17 -3.12
C ILE A 141 -3.55 15.02 -1.98
N LEU A 142 -4.38 15.50 -1.05
CA LEU A 142 -3.89 16.29 0.09
C LEU A 142 -2.98 15.47 1.03
N ILE A 143 -3.28 14.19 1.22
CA ILE A 143 -2.45 13.29 2.03
C ILE A 143 -1.12 13.02 1.34
N ASP A 144 -1.14 12.72 0.05
CA ASP A 144 0.09 12.49 -0.71
C ASP A 144 1.00 13.73 -0.69
N LEU A 145 0.41 14.92 -0.84
CA LEU A 145 1.13 16.19 -0.68
C LEU A 145 1.69 16.33 0.75
N GLY A 146 0.90 16.02 1.77
CA GLY A 146 1.35 16.02 3.17
C GLY A 146 2.50 15.04 3.42
N LEU A 147 2.43 13.83 2.85
CA LEU A 147 3.47 12.81 2.94
C LEU A 147 4.75 13.27 2.23
N LEU A 148 4.65 13.93 1.07
CA LEU A 148 5.79 14.50 0.37
C LEU A 148 6.47 15.60 1.18
N VAL A 149 5.69 16.51 1.78
CA VAL A 149 6.24 17.53 2.70
C VAL A 149 6.90 16.87 3.90
N GLY A 150 6.24 15.89 4.51
CA GLY A 150 6.78 15.13 5.64
C GLY A 150 8.09 14.42 5.29
N LEU A 151 8.18 13.78 4.12
CA LEU A 151 9.39 13.16 3.61
C LEU A 151 10.51 14.18 3.44
N TYR A 152 10.22 15.35 2.86
CA TYR A 152 11.21 16.41 2.73
C TYR A 152 11.76 16.84 4.09
N LEU A 153 10.88 17.06 5.07
CA LEU A 153 11.29 17.42 6.43
C LEU A 153 12.13 16.31 7.09
N ILE A 154 11.71 15.06 6.97
CA ILE A 154 12.43 13.92 7.57
C ILE A 154 13.77 13.67 6.89
N VAL A 155 13.93 13.89 5.59
CA VAL A 155 15.19 13.57 4.90
C VAL A 155 16.19 14.72 5.00
N TYR A 156 15.74 15.98 4.95
CA TYR A 156 16.63 17.13 4.78
C TYR A 156 16.80 18.03 6.01
N MET A 157 15.99 17.88 7.06
CA MET A 157 16.14 18.61 8.33
C MET A 157 16.66 17.70 9.44
#